data_AF-A0A366FP14-F1
#
_entry.id   AF-A0A366FP14-F1
#
_cell.length_a   1.000
_cell.length_b   1.000
_cell.length_c   1.000
_cell.angle_alpha   90.00
_cell.angle_beta   90.00
_cell.angle_gamma   90.00
#
_symmetry.space_group_name_H-M   'P 1'
#
loop_
_entity.id
_entity.type
_entity.pdbx_description
1 polymer ?
#
loop_
_entity_poly.entity_id
_entity_poly.type
_entity_poly.pdbx_seq_one_letter_code
_entity_poly.pdbx_strand_id
1 'polypeptide(L)'
;MKAPSQSGDGGRSPQADRAAEASPDQTRHQIVGPLMVVPGTVSDAERARARRIFEATFGAAGPAEPKEAAPEDSNIDVGEGKEKRVKLDPLLADALAKVGYRRVAKLAYRAERSTDDVEHVLSFDTYGTPNVYLRGDAGLRNRETEQFVSSRREQYQPALVTRTLRSTGYRFPPWFCAMHFSLGAIAEWGIQSSVDTTLFSPDELARKVQEAVQGKLAPYVGDITTTAKLLEFLERDEEPMRWFRIGGYARAAYIAYLAAKLGRDPSETRRVLVKYGARIVDMIDQTRLTLDTFIEELLGDAEAAVQANSKQPGQ
;
A
#
# COMPACT_ATOMS: atom_id res chain seq x y z
N MET A 1 27.25 -43.21 -60.92
CA MET A 1 27.23 -44.69 -60.81
C MET A 1 26.60 -45.07 -59.48
N LYS A 2 25.60 -45.95 -59.55
CA LYS A 2 25.08 -46.88 -58.52
C LYS A 2 24.64 -46.36 -57.13
N ALA A 3 23.31 -46.30 -56.98
CA ALA A 3 22.55 -46.77 -55.81
C ALA A 3 22.87 -48.27 -55.50
N PRO A 4 22.35 -48.98 -54.46
CA PRO A 4 21.02 -48.78 -53.84
C PRO A 4 20.79 -49.27 -52.38
N SER A 5 19.55 -49.06 -51.88
CA SER A 5 18.62 -49.99 -51.16
C SER A 5 19.13 -50.87 -49.99
N GLN A 6 18.40 -51.29 -48.95
CA GLN A 6 16.97 -51.50 -48.65
C GLN A 6 16.93 -52.04 -47.19
N SER A 7 15.95 -51.68 -46.34
CA SER A 7 14.77 -52.50 -45.93
C SER A 7 14.89 -53.24 -44.58
N GLY A 8 13.78 -53.25 -43.83
CA GLY A 8 13.50 -54.09 -42.66
C GLY A 8 12.76 -53.26 -41.61
N ASP A 9 11.43 -53.09 -41.63
CA ASP A 9 10.30 -54.02 -41.66
C ASP A 9 10.01 -54.73 -40.32
N GLY A 10 8.73 -54.69 -39.93
CA GLY A 10 8.11 -55.35 -38.76
C GLY A 10 8.19 -54.55 -37.45
N GLY A 11 7.12 -54.24 -36.72
CA GLY A 11 5.72 -54.69 -36.76
C GLY A 11 5.16 -54.67 -35.33
N ARG A 12 3.83 -54.45 -35.21
CA ARG A 12 2.94 -54.68 -34.05
C ARG A 12 2.91 -53.64 -32.91
N SER A 13 1.80 -52.89 -32.86
CA SER A 13 1.07 -52.57 -31.61
C SER A 13 0.34 -53.84 -31.12
N PRO A 14 0.05 -54.02 -29.80
CA PRO A 14 -1.07 -53.31 -29.15
C PRO A 14 -0.88 -52.99 -27.65
N GLN A 15 -1.86 -52.21 -27.13
CA GLN A 15 -2.09 -51.80 -25.74
C GLN A 15 -2.09 -52.93 -24.71
N ALA A 16 -1.67 -52.63 -23.47
CA ALA A 16 -2.36 -53.07 -22.25
C ALA A 16 -1.92 -52.26 -21.02
N ASP A 17 -2.86 -52.15 -20.10
CA ASP A 17 -2.96 -51.32 -18.90
C ASP A 17 -2.08 -51.73 -17.70
N ARG A 18 -1.89 -50.72 -16.82
CA ARG A 18 -1.79 -50.75 -15.35
C ARG A 18 -0.49 -51.15 -14.61
N ALA A 19 -0.03 -50.13 -13.87
CA ALA A 19 0.19 -50.11 -12.41
C ALA A 19 1.60 -50.38 -11.82
N ALA A 20 1.96 -49.49 -10.89
CA ALA A 20 3.04 -49.51 -9.89
C ALA A 20 4.47 -49.49 -10.47
N GLU A 21 5.39 -48.62 -10.04
CA GLU A 21 5.73 -48.28 -8.67
C GLU A 21 6.10 -46.80 -8.53
N ALA A 22 5.58 -46.18 -7.48
CA ALA A 22 6.01 -44.90 -6.96
C ALA A 22 6.51 -45.11 -5.52
N SER A 23 7.74 -44.66 -5.24
CA SER A 23 8.23 -44.04 -3.98
C SER A 23 9.68 -44.43 -3.67
N PRO A 24 10.42 -43.69 -2.81
CA PRO A 24 10.27 -42.27 -2.45
C PRO A 24 11.62 -41.51 -2.28
N ASP A 25 11.45 -40.20 -2.10
CA ASP A 25 12.23 -39.30 -1.21
C ASP A 25 13.56 -38.70 -1.73
N GLN A 26 13.51 -37.40 -2.04
CA GLN A 26 13.98 -36.36 -1.11
C GLN A 26 13.40 -34.97 -1.47
N THR A 27 12.38 -34.59 -0.70
CA THR A 27 12.07 -33.26 -0.10
C THR A 27 13.15 -32.15 -0.20
N ARG A 28 12.95 -30.83 -0.18
CA ARG A 28 11.88 -29.79 0.03
C ARG A 28 12.58 -28.45 -0.37
N HIS A 29 11.97 -27.35 -0.82
CA HIS A 29 11.00 -26.49 -0.13
C HIS A 29 10.31 -25.57 -1.16
N GLN A 30 9.03 -25.81 -1.45
CA GLN A 30 8.14 -24.73 -1.88
C GLN A 30 7.71 -23.98 -0.61
N ILE A 31 8.16 -22.74 -0.45
CA ILE A 31 7.61 -21.86 0.60
C ILE A 31 6.31 -21.28 0.06
N VAL A 32 5.24 -22.04 0.27
CA VAL A 32 3.87 -21.56 0.27
C VAL A 32 3.64 -20.99 1.67
N GLY A 33 3.52 -19.66 1.79
CA GLY A 33 3.08 -19.04 3.03
C GLY A 33 1.65 -19.47 3.38
N PRO A 34 1.29 -19.58 4.68
CA PRO A 34 0.02 -20.16 5.08
C PRO A 34 -1.13 -19.17 4.82
N LEU A 35 -1.81 -19.32 3.68
CA LEU A 35 -3.21 -18.92 3.60
C LEU A 35 -4.00 -19.97 4.41
N MET A 36 -4.42 -19.59 5.62
CA MET A 36 -5.28 -20.43 6.44
C MET A 36 -6.51 -20.88 5.64
N VAL A 37 -6.67 -22.20 5.56
CA VAL A 37 -7.81 -22.90 4.98
C VAL A 37 -9.07 -22.52 5.76
N VAL A 38 -10.06 -21.94 5.07
CA VAL A 38 -11.46 -21.92 5.52
C VAL A 38 -12.14 -23.13 4.87
N PRO A 39 -13.03 -23.87 5.56
CA PRO A 39 -13.82 -24.91 4.91
C PRO A 39 -14.74 -24.25 3.87
N GLY A 40 -14.53 -24.59 2.60
CA GLY A 40 -15.20 -23.99 1.46
C GLY A 40 -14.18 -23.54 0.42
N THR A 41 -14.28 -24.09 -0.79
CA THR A 41 -13.39 -23.74 -1.91
C THR A 41 -13.57 -22.26 -2.28
N VAL A 42 -12.65 -21.41 -1.81
CA VAL A 42 -12.54 -20.02 -2.28
C VAL A 42 -12.13 -20.06 -3.74
N SER A 43 -12.90 -19.41 -4.60
CA SER A 43 -12.62 -19.38 -6.04
C SER A 43 -11.31 -18.64 -6.33
N ASP A 44 -10.67 -18.96 -7.46
CA ASP A 44 -9.45 -18.26 -7.88
C ASP A 44 -9.71 -16.78 -8.18
N ALA A 45 -10.95 -16.45 -8.58
CA ALA A 45 -11.39 -15.06 -8.77
C ALA A 45 -11.40 -14.27 -7.46
N GLU A 46 -11.88 -14.88 -6.37
CA GLU A 46 -11.88 -14.26 -5.03
C GLU A 46 -10.46 -14.09 -4.49
N ARG A 47 -9.58 -15.08 -4.69
CA ARG A 47 -8.15 -14.97 -4.32
C ARG A 47 -7.44 -13.86 -5.09
N ALA A 48 -7.65 -13.78 -6.41
CA ALA A 48 -7.07 -12.73 -7.24
C ALA A 48 -7.63 -11.34 -6.91
N ARG A 49 -8.91 -11.25 -6.55
CA ARG A 49 -9.54 -10.00 -6.09
C ARG A 49 -8.96 -9.57 -4.74
N ALA A 50 -8.87 -10.47 -3.77
CA ALA A 50 -8.30 -10.21 -2.46
C ALA A 50 -6.87 -9.70 -2.53
N ARG A 51 -6.06 -10.33 -3.40
CA ARG A 51 -4.68 -9.91 -3.66
C ARG A 51 -4.62 -8.51 -4.24
N ARG A 52 -5.44 -8.17 -5.24
CA ARG A 52 -5.50 -6.81 -5.80
C ARG A 52 -5.91 -5.77 -4.76
N ILE A 53 -6.90 -6.08 -3.92
CA ILE A 53 -7.34 -5.19 -2.84
C ILE A 53 -6.21 -5.01 -1.82
N PHE A 54 -5.53 -6.11 -1.47
CA PHE A 54 -4.39 -6.07 -0.57
C PHE A 54 -3.28 -5.18 -1.15
N GLU A 55 -2.87 -5.43 -2.39
CA GLU A 55 -1.80 -4.68 -3.06
C GLU A 55 -2.16 -3.20 -3.27
N ALA A 56 -3.42 -2.87 -3.53
CA ALA A 56 -3.90 -1.49 -3.63
C ALA A 56 -4.03 -0.77 -2.28
N THR A 57 -4.10 -1.51 -1.17
CA THR A 57 -4.22 -0.94 0.19
C THR A 57 -2.88 -0.87 0.91
N PHE A 58 -1.97 -1.80 0.62
CA PHE A 58 -0.72 -2.01 1.37
C PHE A 58 0.54 -2.07 0.48
N GLY A 59 0.39 -2.02 -0.86
CA GLY A 59 1.47 -2.21 -1.81
C GLY A 59 1.74 -3.69 -2.17
N ALA A 60 2.59 -3.91 -3.18
CA ALA A 60 2.88 -5.25 -3.73
C ALA A 60 3.56 -6.22 -2.75
N ALA A 61 4.18 -5.68 -1.69
CA ALA A 61 4.61 -6.48 -0.57
C ALA A 61 3.38 -6.74 0.31
N GLY A 62 3.02 -8.02 0.48
CA GLY A 62 2.05 -8.48 1.47
C GLY A 62 2.29 -7.85 2.86
N PRO A 63 1.40 -8.03 3.84
CA PRO A 63 1.81 -7.71 5.20
C PRO A 63 2.89 -8.75 5.51
N ALA A 64 4.14 -8.31 5.65
CA ALA A 64 5.11 -9.17 6.29
C ALA A 64 4.46 -9.64 7.59
N GLU A 65 4.48 -10.95 7.87
CA GLU A 65 4.20 -11.41 9.23
C GLU A 65 4.94 -10.45 10.17
N PRO A 66 4.32 -9.98 11.26
CA PRO A 66 5.07 -9.27 12.27
C PRO A 66 6.03 -10.29 12.88
N LYS A 67 7.17 -10.49 12.23
CA LYS A 67 8.39 -10.69 12.98
C LYS A 67 8.45 -9.46 13.86
N GLU A 68 8.32 -9.65 15.17
CA GLU A 68 8.97 -8.75 16.11
C GLU A 68 10.28 -8.36 15.45
N ALA A 69 10.39 -7.10 15.02
CA ALA A 69 11.58 -6.64 14.36
C ALA A 69 12.70 -7.02 15.32
N ALA A 70 13.55 -7.96 14.91
CA ALA A 70 14.74 -8.27 15.68
C ALA A 70 15.37 -6.91 15.97
N PRO A 71 15.72 -6.59 17.24
CA PRO A 71 16.02 -5.22 17.67
C PRO A 71 17.18 -4.54 16.92
N GLU A 72 17.79 -5.21 15.93
CA GLU A 72 18.96 -4.79 15.16
C GLU A 72 18.70 -4.52 13.66
N ASP A 73 17.50 -4.75 13.11
CA ASP A 73 17.25 -4.80 11.65
C ASP A 73 17.08 -3.43 10.93
N SER A 74 17.78 -2.39 11.40
CA SER A 74 17.82 -1.06 10.71
C SER A 74 19.13 -0.84 9.94
N ASN A 75 19.98 -1.86 9.90
CA ASN A 75 21.24 -1.82 9.17
C ASN A 75 20.97 -2.17 7.71
N ILE A 76 21.40 -1.29 6.82
CA ILE A 76 21.43 -1.54 5.38
C ILE A 76 22.88 -1.51 4.94
N ASP A 77 23.20 -2.38 3.99
CA ASP A 77 24.48 -2.36 3.29
C ASP A 77 24.46 -1.20 2.29
N VAL A 78 25.29 -0.18 2.53
CA VAL A 78 25.37 1.02 1.69
C VAL A 78 26.78 1.10 1.12
N GLY A 79 26.91 1.28 -0.21
CA GLY A 79 28.17 1.52 -0.92
C GLY A 79 28.54 0.48 -1.98
N GLU A 80 29.15 0.95 -3.08
CA GLU A 80 29.67 0.13 -4.18
C GLU A 80 30.80 -0.80 -3.68
N GLY A 81 30.49 -2.08 -3.48
CA GLY A 81 31.51 -3.13 -3.30
C GLY A 81 32.37 -3.04 -2.02
N LYS A 82 31.99 -2.23 -1.02
CA LYS A 82 32.59 -2.25 0.33
C LYS A 82 31.48 -2.17 1.37
N GLU A 83 31.23 -3.30 2.04
CA GLU A 83 30.25 -3.46 3.11
C GLU A 83 30.47 -2.43 4.24
N LYS A 84 29.82 -1.27 4.15
CA LYS A 84 29.63 -0.40 5.31
C LYS A 84 28.15 -0.50 5.69
N ARG A 85 27.85 -1.36 6.67
CA ARG A 85 26.54 -1.37 7.32
C ARG A 85 26.30 -0.03 8.00
N VAL A 86 25.32 0.71 7.50
CA VAL A 86 24.90 1.98 8.09
C VAL A 86 23.50 1.81 8.68
N LYS A 87 23.27 2.44 9.83
CA LYS A 87 21.92 2.55 10.39
C LYS A 87 21.15 3.55 9.53
N LEU A 88 20.18 3.04 8.76
CA LEU A 88 19.40 3.86 7.82
C LEU A 88 18.63 4.99 8.54
N ASP A 89 18.06 4.66 9.69
CA ASP A 89 17.14 5.54 10.39
C ASP A 89 17.80 6.86 10.90
N PRO A 90 18.98 6.85 11.55
CA PRO A 90 19.75 8.07 11.80
C PRO A 90 20.14 8.83 10.52
N LEU A 91 20.59 8.12 9.47
CA LEU A 91 20.99 8.74 8.21
C LEU A 91 19.83 9.53 7.58
N LEU A 92 18.64 8.91 7.51
CA LEU A 92 17.44 9.55 6.98
C LEU A 92 16.91 10.65 7.90
N ALA A 93 17.02 10.50 9.22
CA ALA A 93 16.63 11.56 10.16
C ALA A 93 17.44 12.84 9.94
N ASP A 94 18.77 12.72 9.83
CA ASP A 94 19.65 13.86 9.58
C ASP A 94 19.41 14.47 8.19
N ALA A 95 19.18 13.64 7.18
CA ALA A 95 18.87 14.07 5.83
C ALA A 95 17.53 14.82 5.75
N LEU A 96 16.49 14.28 6.38
CA LEU A 96 15.13 14.79 6.32
C LEU A 96 14.95 16.05 7.18
N ALA A 97 15.69 16.18 8.28
CA ALA A 97 15.73 17.41 9.07
C ALA A 97 16.14 18.63 8.22
N LYS A 98 17.12 18.47 7.32
CA LYS A 98 17.59 19.54 6.42
C LYS A 98 16.52 20.02 5.42
N VAL A 99 15.48 19.23 5.21
CA VAL A 99 14.39 19.54 4.27
C VAL A 99 13.05 19.78 4.98
N GLY A 100 13.09 20.06 6.28
CA GLY A 100 11.93 20.46 7.07
C GLY A 100 11.04 19.30 7.52
N TYR A 101 11.62 18.11 7.73
CA TYR A 101 10.93 16.95 8.28
C TYR A 101 11.58 16.50 9.58
N ARG A 102 10.77 16.35 10.64
CA ARG A 102 11.21 15.81 11.92
C ARG A 102 10.81 14.35 12.04
N ARG A 103 11.66 13.57 12.70
CA ARG A 103 11.37 12.18 13.02
C ARG A 103 10.27 12.08 14.07
N VAL A 104 9.29 11.20 13.84
CA VAL A 104 8.21 10.89 14.81
C VAL A 104 8.24 9.43 15.27
N ALA A 105 8.81 8.53 14.46
CA ALA A 105 9.12 7.17 14.86
C ALA A 105 10.28 6.63 14.01
N LYS A 106 10.67 5.36 14.21
CA LYS A 106 11.65 4.70 13.34
C LYS A 106 11.16 4.73 11.88
N LEU A 107 11.99 5.30 10.99
CA LEU A 107 11.70 5.47 9.56
C LEU A 107 10.39 6.20 9.24
N ALA A 108 9.84 6.97 10.18
CA ALA A 108 8.63 7.76 9.98
C ALA A 108 8.85 9.22 10.39
N TYR A 109 8.44 10.13 9.51
CA TYR A 109 8.76 11.54 9.59
C TYR A 109 7.52 12.40 9.34
N ARG A 110 7.46 13.56 9.97
CA ARG A 110 6.40 14.55 9.80
C ARG A 110 7.01 15.87 9.35
N ALA A 111 6.44 16.49 8.32
CA ALA A 111 6.91 17.81 7.88
C ALA A 111 6.59 18.87 8.94
N GLU A 112 7.49 19.81 9.15
CA GLU A 112 7.31 20.94 10.05
C GLU A 112 6.17 21.87 9.62
N ARG A 113 5.89 21.93 8.31
CA ARG A 113 4.74 22.65 7.73
C ARG A 113 3.38 21.99 7.97
N SER A 114 3.34 20.84 8.65
CA SER A 114 2.07 20.18 8.99
C SER A 114 1.24 21.07 9.90
N THR A 115 -0.07 21.12 9.67
CA THR A 115 -1.04 21.85 10.49
C THR A 115 -1.91 20.86 11.28
N ASP A 116 -2.88 21.38 12.03
CA ASP A 116 -3.94 20.56 12.66
C ASP A 116 -4.93 20.01 11.63
N ASP A 117 -5.08 20.70 10.51
CA ASP A 117 -5.91 20.29 9.38
C ASP A 117 -5.26 19.19 8.54
N VAL A 118 -3.96 19.33 8.23
CA VAL A 118 -3.24 18.42 7.33
C VAL A 118 -1.84 18.13 7.84
N GLU A 119 -1.59 16.86 8.15
CA GLU A 119 -0.26 16.32 8.41
C GLU A 119 0.39 15.80 7.13
N HIS A 120 1.65 16.18 6.93
CA HIS A 120 2.49 15.67 5.86
C HIS A 120 3.42 14.63 6.44
N VAL A 121 3.26 13.38 6.01
CA VAL A 121 4.03 12.26 6.56
C VAL A 121 4.88 11.60 5.49
N LEU A 122 6.05 11.11 5.89
CA LEU A 122 6.89 10.22 5.11
C LEU A 122 7.13 8.95 5.92
N SER A 123 7.06 7.81 5.27
CA SER A 123 7.47 6.52 5.82
C SER A 123 8.43 5.84 4.87
N PHE A 124 9.43 5.17 5.42
CA PHE A 124 10.40 4.40 4.66
C PHE A 124 10.45 2.97 5.15
N ASP A 125 10.71 2.06 4.21
CA ASP A 125 10.88 0.64 4.50
C ASP A 125 11.94 0.04 3.57
N THR A 126 12.43 -1.13 3.94
CA THR A 126 13.51 -1.83 3.25
C THR A 126 13.06 -3.22 2.86
N TYR A 127 13.47 -3.69 1.68
CA TYR A 127 13.14 -5.04 1.26
C TYR A 127 14.25 -5.66 0.40
N GLY A 128 14.09 -6.95 0.10
CA GLY A 128 15.06 -7.78 -0.61
C GLY A 128 15.79 -8.73 0.33
N THR A 129 16.54 -9.66 -0.26
CA THR A 129 17.41 -10.56 0.51
C THR A 129 18.82 -10.50 -0.10
N PRO A 130 19.78 -9.78 0.52
CA PRO A 130 19.65 -8.95 1.73
C PRO A 130 18.78 -7.70 1.53
N ASN A 131 18.36 -7.03 2.62
CA ASN A 131 17.54 -5.81 2.59
C ASN A 131 18.31 -4.63 1.97
N VAL A 132 18.34 -4.55 0.64
CA VAL A 132 19.14 -3.58 -0.11
C VAL A 132 18.29 -2.54 -0.85
N TYR A 133 16.98 -2.73 -0.93
CA TYR A 133 16.10 -1.78 -1.60
C TYR A 133 15.41 -0.88 -0.58
N LEU A 134 15.55 0.43 -0.75
CA LEU A 134 14.84 1.45 0.02
C LEU A 134 13.57 1.88 -0.73
N ARG A 135 12.43 1.74 -0.07
CA ARG A 135 11.14 2.30 -0.50
C ARG A 135 10.76 3.47 0.41
N GLY A 136 10.11 4.46 -0.17
CA GLY A 136 9.51 5.57 0.56
C GLY A 136 8.08 5.81 0.10
N ASP A 137 7.20 6.11 1.04
CA ASP A 137 5.83 6.54 0.79
C ASP A 137 5.60 7.91 1.43
N ALA A 138 4.86 8.77 0.73
CA ALA A 138 4.44 10.07 1.21
C ALA A 138 2.93 10.08 1.40
N GLY A 139 2.45 10.72 2.47
CA GLY A 139 1.03 10.77 2.79
C GLY A 139 0.55 12.13 3.27
N LEU A 140 -0.72 12.41 3.03
CA LEU A 140 -1.44 13.57 3.53
C LEU A 140 -2.57 13.09 4.42
N ARG A 141 -2.56 13.53 5.69
CA ARG A 141 -3.45 13.01 6.71
C ARG A 141 -4.25 14.12 7.37
N ASN A 142 -5.56 13.94 7.45
CA ASN A 142 -6.39 14.65 8.41
C ASN A 142 -6.72 13.68 9.56
N ARG A 143 -6.42 14.05 10.82
CA ARG A 143 -6.51 13.12 11.95
C ARG A 143 -7.92 12.60 12.20
N GLU A 144 -8.91 13.50 12.19
CA GLU A 144 -10.31 13.13 12.38
C GLU A 144 -10.81 12.24 11.24
N THR A 145 -10.40 12.55 10.00
CA THR A 145 -10.73 11.72 8.85
C THR A 145 -10.10 10.33 8.92
N GLU A 146 -8.84 10.19 9.35
CA GLU A 146 -8.25 8.86 9.58
C GLU A 146 -9.00 8.05 10.63
N GLN A 147 -9.44 8.70 11.71
CA GLN A 147 -10.24 8.05 12.74
C GLN A 147 -11.57 7.57 12.17
N PHE A 148 -12.26 8.40 11.38
CA PHE A 148 -13.48 8.04 10.67
C PHE A 148 -13.27 6.84 9.72
N VAL A 149 -12.25 6.91 8.86
CA VAL A 149 -11.93 5.81 7.91
C VAL A 149 -11.63 4.51 8.65
N SER A 150 -10.90 4.60 9.76
CA SER A 150 -10.53 3.46 10.59
C SER A 150 -11.75 2.87 11.30
N SER A 151 -12.65 3.70 11.85
CA SER A 151 -13.85 3.24 12.56
C SER A 151 -14.86 2.57 11.63
N ARG A 152 -14.85 2.92 10.33
CA ARG A 152 -15.75 2.37 9.32
C ARG A 152 -15.17 1.23 8.50
N ARG A 153 -13.92 0.86 8.76
CA ARG A 153 -13.19 -0.16 7.98
C ARG A 153 -13.95 -1.48 7.91
N GLU A 154 -14.48 -1.96 9.04
CA GLU A 154 -15.15 -3.25 9.11
C GLU A 154 -16.52 -3.27 8.42
N GLN A 155 -17.16 -2.10 8.33
CA GLN A 155 -18.48 -1.94 7.70
C GLN A 155 -18.37 -2.00 6.17
N TYR A 156 -17.28 -1.47 5.61
CA TYR A 156 -17.17 -1.25 4.17
C TYR A 156 -16.10 -2.08 3.46
N GLN A 157 -15.04 -2.50 4.15
CA GLN A 157 -14.01 -3.32 3.50
C GLN A 157 -14.43 -4.79 3.40
N PRO A 158 -13.97 -5.51 2.36
CA PRO A 158 -14.19 -6.95 2.24
C PRO A 158 -13.74 -7.72 3.48
N ALA A 159 -14.60 -8.63 3.96
CA ALA A 159 -14.37 -9.41 5.17
C ALA A 159 -13.00 -10.13 5.19
N LEU A 160 -12.50 -10.54 4.04
CA LEU A 160 -11.18 -11.18 3.92
C LEU A 160 -10.03 -10.24 4.30
N VAL A 161 -10.08 -8.96 3.93
CA VAL A 161 -9.05 -7.98 4.31
C VAL A 161 -9.06 -7.77 5.82
N THR A 162 -10.24 -7.53 6.39
CA THR A 162 -10.45 -7.36 7.82
C THR A 162 -9.97 -8.60 8.59
N ARG A 163 -10.29 -9.80 8.09
CA ARG A 163 -9.84 -11.06 8.68
C ARG A 163 -8.33 -11.21 8.63
N THR A 164 -7.70 -10.91 7.50
CA THR A 164 -6.23 -10.98 7.36
C THR A 164 -5.53 -10.06 8.35
N LEU A 165 -5.97 -8.81 8.44
CA LEU A 165 -5.42 -7.84 9.41
C LEU A 165 -5.56 -8.31 10.86
N ARG A 166 -6.72 -8.87 11.21
CA ARG A 166 -6.95 -9.45 12.54
C ARG A 166 -6.08 -10.67 12.78
N SER A 167 -5.98 -11.58 11.82
CA SER A 167 -5.22 -12.84 11.98
C SER A 167 -3.72 -12.63 12.08
N THR A 168 -3.18 -11.58 11.44
CA THR A 168 -1.76 -11.22 11.57
C THR A 168 -1.48 -10.38 12.80
N GLY A 169 -2.51 -9.95 13.54
CA GLY A 169 -2.36 -9.00 14.64
C GLY A 169 -1.83 -7.63 14.19
N TYR A 170 -1.86 -7.34 12.89
CA TYR A 170 -1.30 -6.12 12.34
C TYR A 170 -2.09 -4.91 12.85
N ARG A 171 -1.39 -4.04 13.59
CA ARG A 171 -1.91 -2.76 14.03
C ARG A 171 -1.25 -1.67 13.22
N PHE A 172 -2.08 -0.82 12.60
CA PHE A 172 -1.59 0.36 11.94
C PHE A 172 -0.85 1.23 12.95
N PRO A 173 0.41 1.63 12.65
CA PRO A 173 1.12 2.52 13.54
C PRO A 173 0.38 3.86 13.67
N PRO A 174 0.58 4.62 14.76
CA PRO A 174 -0.07 5.91 14.96
C PRO A 174 0.17 6.94 13.83
N TRP A 175 1.25 6.76 13.07
CA TRP A 175 1.64 7.58 11.92
C TRP A 175 1.26 6.97 10.56
N PHE A 176 0.51 5.87 10.55
CA PHE A 176 -0.05 5.34 9.30
C PHE A 176 -0.96 6.37 8.64
N CYS A 177 -0.89 6.42 7.31
CA CYS A 177 -1.73 7.26 6.49
C CYS A 177 -2.36 6.40 5.40
N ALA A 178 -3.69 6.32 5.40
CA ALA A 178 -4.43 5.59 4.37
C ALA A 178 -4.27 6.25 2.99
N MET A 179 -4.11 7.58 2.97
CA MET A 179 -3.88 8.37 1.77
C MET A 179 -2.39 8.60 1.52
N HIS A 180 -1.69 7.51 1.18
CA HIS A 180 -0.27 7.55 0.82
C HIS A 180 -0.05 7.19 -0.65
N PHE A 181 1.10 7.60 -1.18
CA PHE A 181 1.56 7.28 -2.52
C PHE A 181 3.09 7.13 -2.51
N SER A 182 3.62 6.36 -3.47
CA SER A 182 5.06 6.07 -3.52
C SER A 182 5.87 7.32 -3.83
N LEU A 183 6.79 7.69 -2.93
CA LEU A 183 7.77 8.75 -3.17
C LEU A 183 8.67 8.39 -4.35
N GLY A 184 9.09 7.13 -4.43
CA GLY A 184 9.94 6.67 -5.51
C GLY A 184 9.26 6.69 -6.87
N ALA A 185 7.93 6.58 -6.95
CA ALA A 185 7.23 6.71 -8.22
C ALA A 185 7.31 8.15 -8.76
N ILE A 186 7.20 9.15 -7.88
CA ILE A 186 7.32 10.58 -8.23
C ILE A 186 8.76 10.94 -8.54
N ALA A 187 9.70 10.37 -7.78
CA ALA A 187 11.11 10.61 -7.94
C ALA A 187 11.76 9.72 -9.00
N GLU A 188 10.97 8.95 -9.74
CA GLU A 188 11.42 8.05 -10.82
C GLU A 188 12.56 7.12 -10.36
N TRP A 189 12.43 6.62 -9.14
CA TRP A 189 13.29 5.56 -8.62
C TRP A 189 13.05 4.27 -9.41
N GLY A 190 14.05 3.40 -9.41
CA GLY A 190 14.15 2.26 -10.33
C GLY A 190 13.11 1.16 -10.10
N ILE A 191 13.59 -0.07 -9.97
CA ILE A 191 12.70 -1.24 -9.89
C ILE A 191 11.72 -1.07 -8.71
N GLN A 192 10.43 -1.24 -9.00
CA GLN A 192 9.33 -1.09 -8.04
C GLN A 192 9.33 0.26 -7.28
N SER A 193 9.82 1.32 -7.93
CA SER A 193 9.88 2.65 -7.31
C SER A 193 10.73 2.67 -6.03
N SER A 194 11.85 1.94 -6.06
CA SER A 194 12.80 1.84 -4.95
C SER A 194 14.21 2.24 -5.37
N VAL A 195 15.04 2.55 -4.38
CA VAL A 195 16.47 2.81 -4.56
C VAL A 195 17.24 1.57 -4.13
N ASP A 196 18.06 1.00 -5.02
CA ASP A 196 19.09 0.04 -4.62
C ASP A 196 20.19 0.79 -3.86
N THR A 197 20.24 0.57 -2.56
CA THR A 197 21.15 1.26 -1.64
C THR A 197 22.62 0.85 -1.80
N THR A 198 22.88 -0.29 -2.44
CA THR A 198 24.26 -0.74 -2.70
C THR A 198 24.97 0.10 -3.77
N LEU A 199 24.22 0.86 -4.55
CA LEU A 199 24.75 1.72 -5.63
C LEU A 199 25.14 3.11 -5.15
N PHE A 200 24.99 3.42 -3.86
CA PHE A 200 25.19 4.77 -3.33
C PHE A 200 26.05 4.71 -2.07
N SER A 201 26.92 5.70 -1.88
CA SER A 201 27.44 6.00 -0.55
C SER A 201 26.33 6.54 0.37
N PRO A 202 26.53 6.55 1.71
CA PRO A 202 25.52 7.08 2.64
C PRO A 202 25.11 8.53 2.33
N ASP A 203 26.07 9.39 1.97
CA ASP A 203 25.80 10.79 1.66
C ASP A 203 25.03 10.94 0.33
N GLU A 204 25.34 10.10 -0.67
CA GLU A 204 24.61 10.08 -1.93
C GLU A 204 23.18 9.57 -1.76
N LEU A 205 22.98 8.53 -0.95
CA LEU A 205 21.65 8.03 -0.61
C LEU A 205 20.82 9.12 0.10
N ALA A 206 21.42 9.77 1.11
CA ALA A 206 20.79 10.89 1.82
C ALA A 206 20.40 12.02 0.86
N ARG A 207 21.32 12.43 -0.03
CA ARG A 207 21.04 13.46 -1.04
C ARG A 207 19.92 13.05 -2.00
N LYS A 208 19.91 11.80 -2.46
CA LYS A 208 18.86 11.27 -3.35
C LYS A 208 17.47 11.34 -2.72
N VAL A 209 17.37 11.04 -1.42
CA VAL A 209 16.11 11.20 -0.67
C VAL A 209 15.74 12.67 -0.51
N GLN A 210 16.69 13.55 -0.18
CA GLN A 210 16.43 15.00 -0.07
C GLN A 210 15.92 15.59 -1.39
N GLU A 211 16.57 15.26 -2.51
CA GLU A 211 16.17 15.69 -3.86
C GLU A 211 14.78 15.20 -4.23
N ALA A 212 14.44 13.95 -3.89
CA ALA A 212 13.09 13.43 -4.06
C ALA A 212 12.05 14.22 -3.24
N VAL A 213 12.37 14.58 -2.00
CA VAL A 213 11.42 15.31 -1.14
C VAL A 213 11.28 16.77 -1.57
N GLN A 214 12.38 17.49 -1.78
CA GLN A 214 12.35 18.93 -2.11
C GLN A 214 12.02 19.19 -3.58
N GLY A 215 12.67 18.47 -4.48
CA GLY A 215 12.57 18.72 -5.92
C GLY A 215 11.39 18.04 -6.59
N LYS A 216 10.89 16.93 -6.01
CA LYS A 216 9.83 16.13 -6.64
C LYS A 216 8.54 16.13 -5.83
N LEU A 217 8.58 15.89 -4.52
CA LEU A 217 7.36 15.82 -3.71
C LEU A 217 6.78 17.21 -3.36
N ALA A 218 7.61 18.10 -2.82
CA ALA A 218 7.15 19.39 -2.31
C ALA A 218 6.38 20.25 -3.33
N PRO A 219 6.72 20.26 -4.64
CA PRO A 219 5.93 21.00 -5.63
C PRO A 219 4.48 20.52 -5.80
N TYR A 220 4.18 19.25 -5.52
CA TYR A 220 2.82 18.71 -5.69
C TYR A 220 1.95 18.85 -4.46
N VAL A 221 2.54 18.66 -3.28
CA VAL A 221 1.75 18.58 -2.05
C VAL A 221 2.07 19.69 -1.07
N GLY A 222 3.19 20.39 -1.20
CA GLY A 222 3.74 21.27 -0.17
C GLY A 222 2.80 22.38 0.33
N ASP A 223 1.87 22.85 -0.51
CA ASP A 223 0.93 23.91 -0.18
C ASP A 223 -0.43 23.40 0.35
N ILE A 224 -0.62 22.09 0.42
CA ILE A 224 -1.85 21.43 0.91
C ILE A 224 -1.80 21.39 2.44
N THR A 225 -2.20 22.49 3.08
CA THR A 225 -2.12 22.67 4.54
C THR A 225 -3.48 22.87 5.22
N THR A 226 -4.56 22.88 4.44
CA THR A 226 -5.93 23.14 4.93
C THR A 226 -6.86 22.01 4.51
N THR A 227 -7.94 21.82 5.27
CA THR A 227 -9.00 20.84 4.97
C THR A 227 -9.55 21.02 3.54
N ALA A 228 -9.79 22.26 3.09
CA ALA A 228 -10.30 22.55 1.74
C ALA A 228 -9.35 22.11 0.63
N LYS A 229 -8.07 22.50 0.69
CA LYS A 229 -7.05 22.06 -0.28
C LYS A 229 -6.87 20.54 -0.29
N LEU A 230 -6.95 19.89 0.87
CA LEU A 230 -6.87 18.44 0.94
C LEU A 230 -8.04 17.79 0.22
N LEU A 231 -9.27 18.29 0.41
CA LEU A 231 -10.44 17.83 -0.33
C LEU A 231 -10.23 18.02 -1.85
N GLU A 232 -9.87 19.21 -2.30
CA GLU A 232 -9.62 19.47 -3.73
C GLU A 232 -8.58 18.52 -4.33
N PHE A 233 -7.49 18.25 -3.61
CA PHE A 233 -6.46 17.30 -4.01
C PHE A 233 -7.00 15.87 -4.11
N LEU A 234 -7.84 15.46 -3.16
CA LEU A 234 -8.47 14.14 -3.14
C LEU A 234 -9.53 13.97 -4.24
N GLU A 235 -10.14 15.02 -4.75
CA GLU A 235 -11.13 14.89 -5.83
C GLU A 235 -10.49 14.73 -7.23
N ARG A 236 -9.23 15.14 -7.40
CA ARG A 236 -8.50 15.07 -8.69
C ARG A 236 -8.01 13.65 -9.01
N ASP A 237 -7.90 13.29 -10.28
CA ASP A 237 -7.33 12.00 -10.71
C ASP A 237 -5.99 12.17 -11.41
N GLU A 238 -5.05 12.78 -10.69
CA GLU A 238 -3.77 13.24 -11.21
C GLU A 238 -2.61 12.69 -10.38
N GLU A 239 -1.41 12.67 -10.95
CA GLU A 239 -0.19 12.34 -10.19
C GLU A 239 0.00 13.35 -9.05
N PRO A 240 0.53 12.92 -7.89
CA PRO A 240 1.01 11.57 -7.59
C PRO A 240 -0.08 10.60 -7.11
N MET A 241 -1.32 11.08 -7.00
CA MET A 241 -2.40 10.42 -6.28
C MET A 241 -3.55 10.05 -7.23
N ARG A 242 -3.26 9.27 -8.28
CA ARG A 242 -4.30 8.76 -9.19
C ARG A 242 -5.18 7.73 -8.49
N TRP A 243 -6.48 7.73 -8.77
CA TRP A 243 -7.48 6.89 -8.11
C TRP A 243 -7.21 5.39 -8.21
N PHE A 244 -6.56 4.94 -9.29
CA PHE A 244 -6.25 3.52 -9.44
C PHE A 244 -5.15 3.01 -8.50
N ARG A 245 -4.36 3.91 -7.88
CA ARG A 245 -3.20 3.56 -7.04
C ARG A 245 -3.51 3.45 -5.55
N ILE A 246 -4.68 3.88 -5.11
CA ILE A 246 -5.06 3.93 -3.70
C ILE A 246 -6.38 3.20 -3.49
N GLY A 247 -6.55 2.60 -2.32
CA GLY A 247 -7.81 1.96 -1.95
C GLY A 247 -9.00 2.91 -2.09
N GLY A 248 -9.82 2.65 -3.12
CA GLY A 248 -10.96 3.50 -3.51
C GLY A 248 -11.95 3.76 -2.37
N TYR A 249 -12.12 2.79 -1.47
CA TYR A 249 -12.87 2.97 -0.22
C TYR A 249 -12.32 4.10 0.65
N ALA A 250 -11.02 4.03 1.00
CA ALA A 250 -10.42 4.97 1.95
C ALA A 250 -10.50 6.41 1.41
N ARG A 251 -10.19 6.58 0.12
CA ARG A 251 -10.30 7.88 -0.55
C ARG A 251 -11.73 8.41 -0.59
N ALA A 252 -12.70 7.56 -0.91
CA ALA A 252 -14.11 7.95 -0.90
C ALA A 252 -14.55 8.42 0.50
N ALA A 253 -14.17 7.68 1.54
CA ALA A 253 -14.46 8.03 2.92
C ALA A 253 -13.78 9.34 3.35
N TYR A 254 -12.56 9.57 2.87
CA TYR A 254 -11.86 10.84 3.05
C TYR A 254 -12.64 12.02 2.43
N ILE A 255 -13.05 11.88 1.17
CA ILE A 255 -13.81 12.91 0.45
C ILE A 255 -15.14 13.18 1.16
N ALA A 256 -15.90 12.13 1.50
CA ALA A 256 -17.18 12.25 2.18
C ALA A 256 -17.06 13.02 3.51
N TYR A 257 -16.10 12.64 4.34
CA TYR A 257 -15.88 13.28 5.65
C TYR A 257 -15.46 14.74 5.53
N LEU A 258 -14.45 15.03 4.69
CA LEU A 258 -13.95 16.40 4.53
C LEU A 258 -14.99 17.31 3.88
N ALA A 259 -15.76 16.81 2.91
CA ALA A 259 -16.86 17.56 2.30
C ALA A 259 -17.96 17.89 3.32
N ALA A 260 -18.36 16.93 4.15
CA ALA A 260 -19.31 17.17 5.24
C ALA A 260 -18.77 18.18 6.26
N LYS A 261 -17.48 18.09 6.62
CA LYS A 261 -16.81 19.02 7.54
C LYS A 261 -16.79 20.46 6.99
N LEU A 262 -16.71 20.61 5.68
CA LEU A 262 -16.75 21.90 4.98
C LEU A 262 -18.18 22.38 4.66
N GLY A 263 -19.21 21.63 5.05
CA GLY A 263 -20.61 21.99 4.79
C GLY A 263 -21.01 21.88 3.31
N ARG A 264 -20.32 21.04 2.53
CA ARG A 264 -20.66 20.80 1.12
C ARG A 264 -21.97 20.03 0.99
N ASP A 265 -22.77 20.36 -0.01
CA ASP A 265 -23.99 19.61 -0.33
C ASP A 265 -23.66 18.11 -0.60
N PRO A 266 -24.32 17.17 0.10
CA PRO A 266 -24.17 15.74 -0.17
C PRO A 266 -24.41 15.36 -1.63
N SER A 267 -25.30 16.07 -2.32
CA SER A 267 -25.60 15.82 -3.74
C SER A 267 -24.38 16.09 -4.64
N GLU A 268 -23.58 17.12 -4.30
CA GLU A 268 -22.32 17.43 -4.99
C GLU A 268 -21.28 16.35 -4.75
N THR A 269 -21.11 15.96 -3.49
CA THR A 269 -20.15 14.94 -3.08
C THR A 269 -20.47 13.60 -3.74
N ARG A 270 -21.76 13.24 -3.80
CA ARG A 270 -22.23 12.05 -4.53
C ARG A 270 -21.80 12.08 -5.99
N ARG A 271 -21.94 13.21 -6.70
CA ARG A 271 -21.54 13.34 -8.12
C ARG A 271 -20.05 13.08 -8.31
N VAL A 272 -19.21 13.56 -7.39
CA VAL A 272 -17.77 13.29 -7.41
C VAL A 272 -17.48 11.80 -7.21
N LEU A 273 -18.09 11.16 -6.22
CA LEU A 273 -17.83 9.76 -5.90
C LEU A 273 -18.30 8.81 -7.02
N VAL A 274 -19.47 9.06 -7.61
CA VAL A 274 -20.02 8.25 -8.71
C VAL A 274 -19.07 8.21 -9.92
N LYS A 275 -18.39 9.32 -10.23
CA LYS A 275 -17.39 9.38 -11.31
C LYS A 275 -16.29 8.32 -11.16
N TYR A 276 -15.94 7.98 -9.93
CA TYR A 276 -14.90 7.00 -9.59
C TYR A 276 -15.46 5.65 -9.14
N GLY A 277 -16.75 5.40 -9.39
CA GLY A 277 -17.49 4.26 -8.88
C GLY A 277 -16.84 2.90 -9.13
N ALA A 278 -16.29 2.66 -10.33
CA ALA A 278 -15.60 1.40 -10.63
C ALA A 278 -14.41 1.13 -9.68
N ARG A 279 -13.66 2.17 -9.30
CA ARG A 279 -12.51 2.07 -8.39
C ARG A 279 -12.94 1.85 -6.94
N ILE A 280 -14.08 2.42 -6.57
CA ILE A 280 -14.69 2.24 -5.25
C ILE A 280 -15.21 0.80 -5.13
N VAL A 281 -16.00 0.34 -6.10
CA VAL A 281 -16.64 -0.98 -6.12
C VAL A 281 -15.60 -2.09 -5.93
N ASP A 282 -14.45 -2.00 -6.61
CA ASP A 282 -13.38 -3.00 -6.49
C ASP A 282 -12.91 -3.21 -5.03
N MET A 283 -13.04 -2.18 -4.18
CA MET A 283 -12.46 -2.09 -2.84
C MET A 283 -13.46 -2.16 -1.68
N ILE A 284 -14.76 -2.36 -1.96
CA ILE A 284 -15.81 -2.50 -0.95
C ILE A 284 -16.34 -3.93 -0.84
N ASP A 285 -17.07 -4.23 0.23
CA ASP A 285 -17.78 -5.49 0.41
C ASP A 285 -19.02 -5.59 -0.51
N GLN A 286 -18.77 -6.05 -1.74
CA GLN A 286 -19.79 -6.26 -2.76
C GLN A 286 -20.82 -7.34 -2.41
N THR A 287 -20.61 -8.14 -1.36
CA THR A 287 -21.62 -9.11 -0.91
C THR A 287 -22.80 -8.43 -0.21
N ARG A 288 -22.59 -7.21 0.28
CA ARG A 288 -23.56 -6.42 1.05
C ARG A 288 -23.90 -5.09 0.41
N LEU A 289 -22.97 -4.51 -0.36
CA LEU A 289 -23.05 -3.13 -0.82
C LEU A 289 -23.01 -3.05 -2.34
N THR A 290 -23.92 -2.27 -2.90
CA THR A 290 -23.76 -1.71 -4.25
C THR A 290 -23.01 -0.39 -4.16
N LEU A 291 -22.59 0.17 -5.29
CA LEU A 291 -21.99 1.51 -5.31
C LEU A 291 -22.95 2.56 -4.71
N ASP A 292 -24.23 2.51 -5.07
CA ASP A 292 -25.21 3.49 -4.64
C ASP A 292 -25.47 3.38 -3.13
N THR A 293 -25.69 2.17 -2.60
CA THR A 293 -25.93 1.97 -1.16
C THR A 293 -24.69 2.31 -0.35
N PHE A 294 -23.49 1.99 -0.86
CA PHE A 294 -22.23 2.40 -0.22
C PHE A 294 -22.11 3.92 -0.13
N ILE A 295 -22.33 4.65 -1.24
CA ILE A 295 -22.19 6.12 -1.23
C ILE A 295 -23.25 6.74 -0.31
N GLU A 296 -24.49 6.28 -0.35
CA GLU A 296 -25.56 6.77 0.50
C GLU A 296 -25.24 6.59 1.99
N GLU A 297 -24.87 5.36 2.40
CA GLU A 297 -24.47 5.08 3.78
C GLU A 297 -23.26 5.92 4.20
N LEU A 298 -22.25 6.00 3.33
CA LEU A 298 -21.00 6.71 3.63
C LEU A 298 -21.22 8.20 3.86
N LEU A 299 -22.05 8.86 3.04
CA LEU A 299 -22.37 10.28 3.19
C LEU A 299 -23.12 10.53 4.49
N GLY A 300 -24.13 9.70 4.82
CA GLY A 300 -24.86 9.82 6.08
C GLY A 300 -23.97 9.57 7.31
N ASP A 301 -23.09 8.57 7.24
CA ASP A 301 -22.14 8.26 8.31
C ASP A 301 -21.11 9.38 8.52
N ALA A 302 -20.68 10.04 7.43
CA ALA A 302 -19.77 11.18 7.48
C ALA A 302 -20.42 12.41 8.14
N GLU A 303 -21.65 12.76 7.75
CA GLU A 303 -22.41 13.85 8.38
C GLU A 303 -22.62 13.61 9.88
N ALA A 304 -23.05 12.41 10.25
CA ALA A 304 -23.25 12.04 11.64
C ALA A 304 -21.95 12.16 12.46
N ALA A 305 -20.82 11.73 11.89
CA ALA A 305 -19.52 11.82 12.55
C ALA A 305 -19.05 13.27 12.76
N VAL A 306 -19.22 14.14 11.75
CA VAL A 306 -18.89 15.57 11.86
C VAL A 306 -19.77 16.26 12.91
N GLN A 307 -21.06 15.95 12.95
CA GLN A 307 -21.98 16.47 13.96
C GLN A 307 -21.63 16.00 15.38
N ALA A 308 -21.21 14.75 15.54
CA ALA A 308 -20.78 14.21 16.83
C ALA A 308 -19.53 14.94 17.35
N ASN A 309 -18.53 15.14 16.49
CA ASN A 309 -17.30 15.87 16.85
C ASN A 309 -17.57 17.34 17.18
N SER A 310 -18.50 17.98 16.47
CA SER A 310 -18.88 19.38 16.74
C SER A 310 -19.59 19.57 18.10
N LYS A 311 -20.19 18.50 18.64
CA LYS A 311 -20.88 18.51 19.95
C LYS A 311 -19.96 18.19 21.13
N GLN A 312 -18.67 17.89 20.89
CA GLN A 312 -17.66 17.71 21.93
C GLN A 312 -16.63 18.87 21.92
N PRO A 313 -17.01 20.11 22.28
CA PRO A 313 -16.02 21.16 22.48
C PRO A 313 -15.34 20.98 23.85
N GLY A 314 -14.08 20.54 23.86
CA GLY A 314 -13.18 20.69 25.02
C GLY A 314 -12.92 19.42 25.86
N GLN A 315 -12.20 18.45 25.29
CA GLN A 315 -11.29 17.60 26.07
C GLN A 315 -9.85 17.92 25.70
#